data_AF-A0A158KCQ2-F1
#
_entry.id   AF-A0A158KCQ2-F1
#
_cell.length_a   1.000
_cell.length_b   1.000
_cell.length_c   1.000
_cell.angle_alpha   90.00
_cell.angle_beta   90.00
_cell.angle_gamma   90.00
#
_symmetry.space_group_name_H-M   'P 1'
#
loop_
_entity.id
_entity.type
_entity.pdbx_description
1 polymer ?
#
loop_
_entity_poly.entity_id
_entity_poly.type
_entity_poly.pdbx_seq_one_letter_code
_entity_poly.pdbx_strand_id
1 'polypeptide(L)'
;MTNADRLPAPLLKRKAVVYVRQSTQAQVQVNLESKRRQYELVDEAKRRGFGEIEVIDDDLGRSASGAVARPGFERLVALLCAGEVGAVLCLDASRLARNGRDWHHLLELCGLVEARVIDLDGVYDPCRPNDRLWLGMKGSISEFELNVLRTRMLDAARAKAQRGELRISVPIGYLWHREVGLGLDPNQRLQEVIRLIFARFRELGSARQTFMSLRSEQVHFPRPTDRSSLTHFDWTLIRYRNVLSVIRNPFYSGAYAYGKSGNKTTIVDGRAHKSYKHPKPFEEWEVLLKEHHPGYIDWEEFERNQQRLAANSTDAIASTCRRSA
;
A
#
# COMPACT_ATOMS: atom_id res chain seq x y z
N MET A 1 -26.69 -26.12 -30.51
CA MET A 1 -26.22 -26.39 -29.13
C MET A 1 -25.86 -27.86 -29.06
N THR A 2 -24.57 -28.18 -29.16
CA THR A 2 -24.06 -29.55 -29.02
C THR A 2 -24.25 -30.01 -27.57
N ASN A 3 -24.44 -31.31 -27.36
CA ASN A 3 -24.81 -31.94 -26.09
C ASN A 3 -23.77 -31.78 -24.94
N ALA A 4 -22.67 -31.06 -25.20
CA ALA A 4 -21.54 -30.87 -24.28
C ALA A 4 -21.74 -29.72 -23.26
N ASP A 5 -22.68 -28.79 -23.52
CA ASP A 5 -22.88 -27.60 -22.67
C ASP A 5 -23.96 -27.74 -21.58
N ARG A 6 -24.70 -28.87 -21.58
CA ARG A 6 -25.77 -29.09 -20.59
C ARG A 6 -25.19 -29.62 -19.28
N LEU A 7 -25.41 -28.86 -18.22
CA LEU A 7 -25.05 -29.26 -16.86
C LEU A 7 -25.94 -30.43 -16.39
N PRO A 8 -25.41 -31.37 -15.59
CA PRO A 8 -26.19 -32.43 -14.97
C PRO A 8 -27.38 -31.90 -14.16
N ALA A 9 -28.56 -32.51 -14.33
CA ALA A 9 -29.78 -32.10 -13.63
C ALA A 9 -29.66 -32.06 -12.09
N PRO A 10 -28.90 -32.97 -11.41
CA PRO A 10 -28.68 -32.87 -9.97
C PRO A 10 -27.97 -31.58 -9.55
N LEU A 11 -27.05 -31.05 -10.37
CA LEU A 11 -26.36 -29.80 -10.09
C LEU A 11 -27.28 -28.60 -10.23
N LEU A 12 -28.22 -28.62 -11.18
CA LEU A 12 -29.18 -27.53 -11.41
C LEU A 12 -30.22 -27.38 -10.28
N LYS A 13 -30.44 -28.43 -9.48
CA LYS A 13 -31.26 -28.39 -8.26
C LYS A 13 -30.56 -27.72 -7.09
N ARG A 14 -29.23 -27.63 -7.14
CA ARG A 14 -28.40 -26.94 -6.15
C ARG A 14 -28.25 -25.47 -6.53
N LYS A 15 -27.80 -24.65 -5.59
CA LYS A 15 -27.57 -23.22 -5.79
C LYS A 15 -26.42 -22.96 -6.76
N ALA A 16 -26.58 -21.96 -7.61
CA ALA A 16 -25.45 -21.31 -8.28
C ALA A 16 -24.98 -20.11 -7.47
N VAL A 17 -23.70 -20.04 -7.14
CA VAL A 17 -23.11 -18.91 -6.42
C VAL A 17 -22.37 -18.02 -7.41
N VAL A 18 -22.78 -16.76 -7.54
CA VAL A 18 -22.03 -15.74 -8.27
C VAL A 18 -21.10 -15.03 -7.29
N TYR A 19 -19.81 -15.30 -7.38
CA TYR A 19 -18.82 -14.68 -6.51
C TYR A 19 -18.18 -13.48 -7.22
N VAL A 20 -18.38 -12.30 -6.65
CA VAL A 20 -17.90 -11.04 -7.21
C VAL A 20 -16.72 -10.51 -6.40
N ARG A 21 -15.55 -10.44 -7.04
CA ARG A 21 -14.37 -9.79 -6.47
C ARG A 21 -13.96 -8.57 -7.29
N GLN A 22 -13.92 -7.40 -6.66
CA GLN A 22 -13.36 -6.19 -7.28
C GLN A 22 -12.31 -5.52 -6.40
N SER A 23 -11.30 -4.96 -7.07
CA SER A 23 -10.27 -4.15 -6.43
C SER A 23 -10.78 -2.74 -6.12
N THR A 24 -10.67 -2.34 -4.85
CA THR A 24 -10.70 -0.96 -4.33
C THR A 24 -12.00 -0.15 -4.51
N GLN A 25 -12.45 0.42 -3.39
CA GLN A 25 -13.64 1.26 -3.24
C GLN A 25 -13.74 2.43 -4.23
N ALA A 26 -12.60 2.94 -4.73
CA ALA A 26 -12.54 4.02 -5.72
C ALA A 26 -13.10 3.63 -7.10
N GLN A 27 -13.09 2.34 -7.48
CA GLN A 27 -13.64 1.88 -8.76
C GLN A 27 -15.15 1.58 -8.68
N VAL A 28 -15.70 1.37 -7.48
CA VAL A 28 -17.08 0.91 -7.28
C VAL A 28 -18.12 2.02 -7.49
N GLN A 29 -17.77 3.29 -7.20
CA GLN A 29 -18.72 4.40 -7.37
C GLN A 29 -18.84 4.92 -8.81
N VAL A 30 -17.90 4.58 -9.71
CA VAL A 30 -17.85 5.15 -11.08
C VAL A 30 -18.06 4.11 -12.18
N ASN A 31 -17.88 2.80 -11.93
CA ASN A 31 -18.01 1.79 -12.98
C ASN A 31 -19.43 1.22 -13.15
N LEU A 32 -20.23 1.84 -14.02
CA LEU A 32 -21.49 1.26 -14.52
C LEU A 32 -21.29 -0.11 -15.21
N GLU A 33 -20.15 -0.30 -15.88
CA GLU A 33 -19.79 -1.59 -16.50
C GLU A 33 -19.63 -2.73 -15.48
N SER A 34 -19.19 -2.40 -14.27
CA SER A 34 -18.97 -3.40 -13.22
C SER A 34 -20.28 -4.00 -12.71
N LYS A 35 -21.31 -3.16 -12.53
CA LYS A 35 -22.66 -3.65 -12.21
C LYS A 35 -23.23 -4.46 -13.37
N ARG A 36 -23.06 -4.02 -14.62
CA ARG A 36 -23.51 -4.78 -15.80
C ARG A 36 -22.92 -6.19 -15.86
N ARG A 37 -21.61 -6.34 -15.68
CA ARG A 37 -20.94 -7.66 -15.72
C ARG A 37 -21.39 -8.61 -14.60
N GLN A 38 -21.82 -8.07 -13.44
CA GLN A 38 -22.42 -8.90 -12.39
C GLN A 38 -23.80 -9.43 -12.80
N TYR A 39 -24.64 -8.57 -13.38
CA TYR A 39 -25.95 -9.00 -13.93
C TYR A 39 -25.78 -10.01 -15.05
N GLU A 40 -24.76 -9.85 -15.91
CA GLU A 40 -24.44 -10.82 -16.98
C GLU A 40 -24.13 -12.23 -16.42
N LEU A 41 -23.43 -12.33 -15.29
CA LEU A 41 -23.16 -13.62 -14.64
C LEU A 41 -24.41 -14.26 -14.05
N VAL A 42 -25.29 -13.45 -13.45
CA VAL A 42 -26.59 -13.93 -12.95
C VAL A 42 -27.44 -14.44 -14.11
N ASP A 43 -27.47 -13.71 -15.22
CA ASP A 43 -28.21 -14.10 -16.41
C ASP A 43 -27.60 -15.33 -17.09
N GLU A 44 -26.28 -15.51 -17.04
CA GLU A 44 -25.59 -16.73 -17.46
C GLU A 44 -26.00 -17.93 -16.60
N ALA A 45 -26.06 -17.79 -15.27
CA ALA A 45 -26.55 -18.85 -14.38
C ALA A 45 -28.01 -19.25 -14.72
N LYS A 46 -28.88 -18.26 -14.96
CA LYS A 46 -30.27 -18.52 -15.38
C LYS A 46 -30.33 -19.23 -16.73
N ARG A 47 -29.55 -18.77 -17.73
CA ARG A 47 -29.49 -19.40 -19.06
C ARG A 47 -29.04 -20.85 -19.00
N ARG A 48 -28.20 -21.21 -18.02
CA ARG A 48 -27.75 -22.58 -17.77
C ARG A 48 -28.75 -23.45 -17.01
N GLY A 49 -29.85 -22.86 -16.50
CA GLY A 49 -30.96 -23.58 -15.90
C GLY A 49 -30.93 -23.71 -14.39
N PHE A 50 -30.13 -22.89 -13.68
CA PHE A 50 -30.14 -22.86 -12.22
C PHE A 50 -31.41 -22.18 -11.69
N GLY A 51 -32.12 -22.86 -10.78
CA GLY A 51 -33.35 -22.34 -10.16
C GLY A 51 -33.10 -21.36 -9.02
N GLU A 52 -31.98 -21.52 -8.30
CA GLU A 52 -31.61 -20.67 -7.18
C GLU A 52 -30.21 -20.09 -7.39
N ILE A 53 -30.08 -18.77 -7.29
CA ILE A 53 -28.84 -18.03 -7.55
C ILE A 53 -28.56 -17.11 -6.37
N GLU A 54 -27.36 -17.24 -5.81
CA GLU A 54 -26.89 -16.44 -4.68
C GLU A 54 -25.70 -15.59 -5.11
N VAL A 55 -25.78 -14.27 -4.92
CA VAL A 55 -24.71 -13.34 -5.25
C VAL A 55 -23.95 -13.01 -3.97
N ILE A 56 -22.63 -13.21 -3.97
CA ILE A 56 -21.74 -12.85 -2.87
C ILE A 56 -20.83 -11.72 -3.32
N ASP A 57 -21.03 -10.54 -2.74
CA ASP A 57 -20.29 -9.30 -3.01
C ASP A 57 -19.67 -8.67 -1.75
N ASP A 58 -19.71 -9.38 -0.61
CA ASP A 58 -19.24 -8.93 0.70
C ASP A 58 -17.75 -8.52 0.75
N ASP A 59 -16.97 -8.95 -0.25
CA ASP A 59 -15.53 -8.71 -0.37
C ASP A 59 -15.18 -7.53 -1.31
N LEU A 60 -16.18 -6.78 -1.80
CA LEU A 60 -15.96 -5.59 -2.64
C LEU A 60 -15.14 -4.51 -1.91
N GLY A 61 -14.13 -3.96 -2.60
CA GLY A 61 -13.33 -2.84 -2.10
C GLY A 61 -12.30 -3.21 -1.04
N ARG A 62 -12.19 -4.48 -0.63
CA ARG A 62 -11.16 -4.96 0.31
C ARG A 62 -9.86 -5.22 -0.45
N SER A 63 -8.80 -4.49 -0.10
CA SER A 63 -7.50 -4.58 -0.79
C SER A 63 -6.85 -5.95 -0.59
N ALA A 64 -6.02 -6.39 -1.54
CA ALA A 64 -5.33 -7.69 -1.52
C ALA A 64 -4.22 -7.84 -0.44
N SER A 65 -4.02 -6.86 0.46
CA SER A 65 -3.06 -6.98 1.58
C SER A 65 -3.55 -7.97 2.65
N GLY A 66 -3.06 -9.21 2.58
CA GLY A 66 -3.44 -10.47 3.26
C GLY A 66 -3.97 -10.54 4.70
N ALA A 67 -4.23 -9.43 5.40
CA ALA A 67 -4.62 -9.38 6.81
C ALA A 67 -6.12 -9.09 7.07
N VAL A 68 -6.93 -8.94 6.03
CA VAL A 68 -8.37 -8.61 6.16
C VAL A 68 -9.21 -9.87 6.01
N ALA A 69 -10.10 -10.13 6.98
CA ALA A 69 -11.09 -11.21 6.97
C ALA A 69 -11.98 -11.14 5.71
N ARG A 70 -12.31 -12.29 5.12
CA ARG A 70 -13.09 -12.41 3.88
C ARG A 70 -14.41 -13.13 4.16
N PRO A 71 -15.40 -12.41 4.73
CA PRO A 71 -16.67 -13.03 5.08
C PRO A 71 -17.38 -13.62 3.85
N GLY A 72 -17.24 -13.02 2.67
CA GLY A 72 -17.84 -13.54 1.44
C GLY A 72 -17.21 -14.85 0.97
N PHE A 73 -15.87 -14.92 0.97
CA PHE A 73 -15.16 -16.16 0.64
C PHE A 73 -15.41 -17.27 1.68
N GLU A 74 -15.41 -16.93 2.97
CA GLU A 74 -15.74 -17.88 4.05
C GLU A 74 -17.16 -18.42 3.90
N ARG A 75 -18.13 -17.55 3.54
CA ARG A 75 -19.50 -17.96 3.22
C ARG A 75 -19.55 -18.89 2.00
N LEU A 76 -18.84 -18.58 0.92
CA LEU A 76 -18.76 -19.47 -0.25
C LEU A 76 -18.21 -20.85 0.13
N VAL A 77 -17.13 -20.89 0.90
CA VAL A 77 -16.54 -22.15 1.40
C VAL A 77 -17.54 -22.91 2.27
N ALA A 78 -18.28 -22.24 3.15
CA ALA A 78 -19.29 -22.87 3.99
C ALA A 78 -20.43 -23.49 3.16
N LEU A 79 -20.94 -22.78 2.15
CA LEU A 79 -21.97 -23.28 1.22
C LEU A 79 -21.48 -24.49 0.42
N LEU A 80 -20.22 -24.47 -0.03
CA LEU A 80 -19.58 -25.61 -0.68
C LEU A 80 -19.49 -26.80 0.26
N CYS A 81 -19.01 -26.62 1.50
CA CYS A 81 -18.93 -27.67 2.50
C CYS A 81 -20.30 -28.27 2.87
N ALA A 82 -21.38 -27.47 2.79
CA ALA A 82 -22.75 -27.95 2.99
C ALA A 82 -23.29 -28.79 1.81
N GLY A 83 -22.60 -28.81 0.67
CA GLY A 83 -23.03 -29.53 -0.53
C GLY A 83 -24.21 -28.87 -1.25
N GLU A 84 -24.54 -27.63 -0.91
CA GLU A 84 -25.68 -26.87 -1.44
C GLU A 84 -25.38 -26.21 -2.79
N VAL A 85 -24.11 -26.20 -3.22
CA VAL A 85 -23.65 -25.48 -4.41
C VAL A 85 -23.46 -26.44 -5.59
N GLY A 86 -24.10 -26.12 -6.71
CA GLY A 86 -23.95 -26.85 -7.98
C GLY A 86 -22.94 -26.19 -8.92
N ALA A 87 -22.79 -24.87 -8.85
CA ALA A 87 -21.75 -24.15 -9.57
C ALA A 87 -21.33 -22.85 -8.87
N VAL A 88 -20.07 -22.48 -9.08
CA VAL A 88 -19.50 -21.18 -8.71
C VAL A 88 -19.21 -20.42 -9.99
N LEU A 89 -19.89 -19.29 -10.18
CA LEU A 89 -19.70 -18.38 -11.30
C LEU A 89 -18.83 -17.20 -10.90
N CYS A 90 -17.94 -16.80 -11.80
CA CYS A 90 -17.07 -15.65 -11.61
C CYS A 90 -16.71 -15.02 -12.95
N LEU A 91 -16.18 -13.81 -12.96
CA LEU A 91 -15.73 -13.18 -14.19
C LEU A 91 -14.47 -13.84 -14.76
N ASP A 92 -13.60 -14.28 -13.87
CA ASP A 92 -12.30 -14.87 -14.18
C ASP A 92 -11.97 -15.83 -13.04
N ALA A 93 -11.89 -17.13 -13.35
CA ALA A 93 -11.62 -18.18 -12.38
C ALA A 93 -10.32 -17.91 -11.60
N SER A 94 -9.32 -17.30 -12.24
CA SER A 94 -8.04 -16.98 -11.60
C SER A 94 -8.15 -15.92 -10.48
N ARG A 95 -9.27 -15.20 -10.39
CA ARG A 95 -9.49 -14.10 -9.43
C ARG A 95 -10.38 -14.47 -8.25
N LEU A 96 -10.92 -15.69 -8.21
CA LEU A 96 -11.75 -16.19 -7.10
C LEU A 96 -11.00 -16.16 -5.76
N ALA A 97 -9.70 -16.47 -5.80
CA ALA A 97 -8.84 -16.58 -4.64
C ALA A 97 -7.74 -15.52 -4.61
N ARG A 98 -7.28 -15.19 -3.40
CA ARG A 98 -6.31 -14.10 -3.15
C ARG A 98 -4.87 -14.52 -3.36
N ASN A 99 -4.61 -15.81 -3.20
CA ASN A 99 -3.32 -16.45 -3.35
C ASN A 99 -3.58 -17.89 -3.87
N GLY A 100 -2.54 -18.52 -4.41
CA GLY A 100 -2.62 -19.88 -4.93
C GLY A 100 -3.11 -20.91 -3.90
N ARG A 101 -2.87 -20.71 -2.60
CA ARG A 101 -3.35 -21.64 -1.56
C ARG A 101 -4.87 -21.64 -1.47
N ASP A 102 -5.49 -20.47 -1.31
CA ASP A 102 -6.94 -20.32 -1.24
C ASP A 102 -7.58 -20.81 -2.55
N TRP A 103 -6.89 -20.64 -3.68
CA TRP A 103 -7.34 -21.10 -4.99
C TRP A 103 -7.40 -22.63 -5.06
N HIS A 104 -6.30 -23.29 -4.73
CA HIS A 104 -6.24 -24.74 -4.72
C HIS A 104 -7.22 -25.34 -3.72
N HIS A 105 -7.38 -24.73 -2.54
CA HIS A 105 -8.36 -25.16 -1.55
C HIS A 105 -9.79 -25.09 -2.09
N LEU A 106 -10.16 -23.99 -2.77
CA LEU A 106 -11.47 -23.88 -3.42
C LEU A 106 -11.69 -24.96 -4.49
N LEU A 107 -10.69 -25.21 -5.33
CA LEU A 107 -10.75 -26.25 -6.36
C LEU A 107 -10.87 -27.66 -5.78
N GLU A 108 -10.25 -27.93 -4.63
CA GLU A 108 -10.43 -29.18 -3.89
C GLU A 108 -11.87 -29.33 -3.39
N LEU A 109 -12.41 -28.31 -2.72
CA LEU A 109 -13.79 -28.34 -2.22
C LEU A 109 -14.80 -28.51 -3.34
N CYS A 110 -14.67 -27.76 -4.44
CA CYS A 110 -15.54 -27.92 -5.60
C CYS A 110 -15.45 -29.32 -6.20
N GLY A 111 -14.26 -29.94 -6.22
CA GLY A 111 -14.10 -31.33 -6.66
C GLY A 111 -14.77 -32.34 -5.73
N LEU A 112 -14.73 -32.12 -4.41
CA LEU A 112 -15.36 -33.01 -3.43
C LEU A 112 -16.90 -33.01 -3.52
N VAL A 113 -17.50 -31.85 -3.83
CA VAL A 113 -18.96 -31.72 -3.95
C VAL A 113 -19.47 -31.76 -5.39
N GLU A 114 -18.58 -32.02 -6.34
CA GLU A 114 -18.85 -32.01 -7.79
C GLU A 114 -19.42 -30.68 -8.29
N ALA A 115 -19.12 -29.56 -7.63
CA ALA A 115 -19.51 -28.24 -8.11
C ALA A 115 -18.70 -27.83 -9.34
N ARG A 116 -19.36 -27.20 -10.31
CA ARG A 116 -18.67 -26.65 -11.49
C ARG A 116 -18.10 -25.26 -11.21
N VAL A 117 -16.94 -24.97 -11.77
CA VAL A 117 -16.42 -23.60 -11.81
C VAL A 117 -16.72 -23.04 -13.18
N ILE A 118 -17.39 -21.90 -13.24
CA ILE A 118 -17.81 -21.29 -14.50
C ILE A 118 -17.26 -19.87 -14.54
N ASP A 119 -16.58 -19.55 -15.63
CA ASP A 119 -16.23 -18.18 -15.97
C ASP A 119 -16.70 -17.82 -17.39
N LEU A 120 -16.29 -16.66 -17.90
CA LEU A 120 -16.67 -16.20 -19.22
C LEU A 120 -16.10 -17.08 -20.35
N ASP A 121 -15.02 -17.82 -20.10
CA ASP A 121 -14.37 -18.67 -21.10
C ASP A 121 -15.00 -20.06 -21.16
N GLY A 122 -15.62 -20.53 -20.07
CA GLY A 122 -16.34 -21.79 -20.10
C GLY A 122 -16.71 -22.39 -18.75
N VAL A 123 -17.12 -23.66 -18.81
CA VAL A 123 -17.46 -24.50 -17.67
C VAL A 123 -16.34 -25.49 -17.43
N TYR A 124 -15.92 -25.58 -16.18
CA TYR A 124 -14.86 -26.47 -15.74
C TYR A 124 -15.36 -27.40 -14.66
N ASP A 125 -14.96 -28.66 -14.76
CA ASP A 125 -15.21 -29.71 -13.78
C ASP A 125 -13.90 -30.00 -13.01
N PRO A 126 -13.74 -29.53 -11.76
CA PRO A 126 -12.51 -29.74 -10.99
C PRO A 126 -12.16 -31.21 -10.71
N CYS A 127 -13.09 -32.15 -10.94
CA CYS A 127 -12.83 -33.60 -10.87
C CYS A 127 -12.12 -34.13 -12.12
N ARG A 128 -12.20 -33.42 -13.26
CA ARG A 128 -11.54 -33.81 -14.50
C ARG A 128 -10.09 -33.34 -14.50
N PRO A 129 -9.10 -34.22 -14.77
CA PRO A 129 -7.69 -33.84 -14.75
C PRO A 129 -7.35 -32.65 -15.67
N ASN A 130 -7.91 -32.61 -16.88
CA ASN A 130 -7.63 -31.53 -17.84
C ASN A 130 -8.18 -30.18 -17.37
N ASP A 131 -9.42 -30.16 -16.89
CA ASP A 131 -10.07 -28.94 -16.39
C ASP A 131 -9.37 -28.45 -15.12
N ARG A 132 -9.01 -29.36 -14.22
CA ARG A 132 -8.24 -29.04 -13.00
C ARG A 132 -6.87 -28.47 -13.32
N LEU A 133 -6.16 -29.04 -14.29
CA LEU A 133 -4.87 -28.53 -14.76
C LEU A 133 -5.03 -27.14 -15.36
N TRP A 134 -6.04 -26.93 -16.20
CA TRP A 134 -6.32 -25.63 -16.82
C TRP A 134 -6.67 -24.56 -15.79
N LEU A 135 -7.54 -24.88 -14.83
CA LEU A 135 -7.86 -24.02 -13.70
C LEU A 135 -6.62 -23.67 -12.85
N GLY A 136 -5.73 -24.65 -12.64
CA GLY A 136 -4.44 -24.43 -11.99
C GLY A 136 -3.55 -23.45 -12.77
N MET A 137 -3.41 -23.65 -14.08
CA MET A 137 -2.65 -22.77 -14.96
C MET A 137 -3.23 -21.36 -15.01
N LYS A 138 -4.56 -21.20 -15.09
CA LYS A 138 -5.24 -19.89 -15.00
C LYS A 138 -4.85 -19.15 -13.73
N GLY A 139 -4.84 -19.82 -12.58
CA GLY A 139 -4.37 -19.25 -11.32
C GLY A 139 -2.92 -18.76 -11.39
N SER A 140 -2.00 -19.60 -11.85
CA SER A 140 -0.58 -19.25 -11.96
C SER A 140 -0.31 -18.11 -12.95
N ILE A 141 -1.01 -18.06 -14.08
CA ILE A 141 -0.89 -17.00 -15.08
C ILE A 141 -1.29 -15.65 -14.46
N SER A 142 -2.41 -15.61 -13.73
CA SER A 142 -2.89 -14.39 -13.07
C SER A 142 -1.91 -13.90 -12.00
N GLU A 143 -1.33 -14.79 -11.20
CA GLU A 143 -0.25 -14.44 -10.27
C GLU A 143 0.98 -13.89 -10.99
N PHE A 144 1.38 -14.51 -12.10
CA PHE A 144 2.48 -14.04 -12.93
C PHE A 144 2.23 -12.64 -13.50
N GLU A 145 1.07 -12.40 -14.12
CA GLU A 145 0.70 -11.09 -14.67
C GLU A 145 0.71 -9.99 -13.61
N LEU A 146 0.14 -10.26 -12.43
CA LEU A 146 0.16 -9.33 -11.30
C LEU A 146 1.59 -9.03 -10.85
N ASN A 147 2.45 -10.03 -10.80
CA ASN A 147 3.87 -9.85 -10.45
C ASN A 147 4.61 -9.05 -11.52
N VAL A 148 4.40 -9.32 -12.81
CA VAL A 148 5.00 -8.55 -13.91
C VAL A 148 4.56 -7.09 -13.86
N LEU A 149 3.27 -6.82 -13.69
CA LEU A 149 2.73 -5.47 -13.55
C LEU A 149 3.35 -4.76 -12.34
N ARG A 150 3.39 -5.43 -11.18
CA ARG A 150 3.99 -4.88 -9.96
C ARG A 150 5.46 -4.54 -10.15
N THR A 151 6.25 -5.44 -10.73
CA THR A 151 7.66 -5.22 -11.01
C THR A 151 7.85 -4.03 -11.94
N ARG A 152 7.11 -3.97 -13.06
CA ARG A 152 7.15 -2.82 -13.98
C ARG A 152 6.79 -1.50 -13.31
N MET A 153 5.78 -1.49 -12.43
CA MET A 153 5.42 -0.29 -11.66
C MET A 153 6.53 0.16 -10.71
N LEU A 154 7.16 -0.79 -10.01
CA LEU A 154 8.28 -0.49 -9.10
C LEU A 154 9.50 0.01 -9.87
N ASP A 155 9.82 -0.59 -11.01
CA ASP A 155 10.94 -0.18 -11.85
C ASP A 155 10.69 1.18 -12.48
N ALA A 156 9.47 1.46 -12.94
CA ALA A 156 9.08 2.79 -13.42
C ALA A 156 9.17 3.84 -12.31
N ALA A 157 8.77 3.50 -11.08
CA ALA A 157 8.92 4.39 -9.93
C ALA A 157 10.40 4.64 -9.59
N ARG A 158 11.24 3.61 -9.60
CA ARG A 158 12.70 3.72 -9.39
C ARG A 158 13.36 4.58 -10.47
N ALA A 159 13.04 4.35 -11.74
CA ALA A 159 13.58 5.13 -12.85
C ALA A 159 13.20 6.62 -12.74
N LYS A 160 11.95 6.93 -12.36
CA LYS A 160 11.53 8.31 -12.06
C LYS A 160 12.25 8.88 -10.85
N ALA A 161 12.46 8.08 -9.79
CA ALA A 161 13.18 8.52 -8.60
C ALA A 161 14.64 8.83 -8.89
N GLN A 162 15.32 8.02 -9.72
CA GLN A 162 16.71 8.25 -10.15
C GLN A 162 16.87 9.56 -10.91
N ARG A 163 15.83 10.03 -11.59
CA ARG A 163 15.80 11.36 -12.24
C ARG A 163 15.25 12.47 -11.35
N GLY A 164 14.83 12.18 -10.12
CA GLY A 164 14.22 13.16 -9.22
C GLY A 164 12.77 13.56 -9.55
N GLU A 165 12.16 12.95 -10.58
CA GLU A 165 10.83 13.29 -11.08
C GLU A 165 9.69 12.62 -10.30
N LEU A 166 9.99 11.59 -9.50
CA LEU A 166 8.97 10.87 -8.75
C LEU A 166 8.42 11.78 -7.64
N ARG A 167 7.12 12.08 -7.73
CA ARG A 167 6.40 12.86 -6.71
C ARG A 167 6.28 12.07 -5.39
N ILE A 168 7.24 12.29 -4.50
CA ILE A 168 7.24 11.77 -3.12
C ILE A 168 6.57 12.75 -2.17
N SER A 169 6.14 12.25 -0.99
CA SER A 169 5.73 13.14 0.11
C SER A 169 6.91 14.00 0.54
N VAL A 170 6.69 15.32 0.58
CA VAL A 170 7.69 16.33 0.93
C VAL A 170 7.48 16.81 2.37
N PRO A 171 8.52 17.29 3.07
CA PRO A 171 8.37 17.89 4.39
C PRO A 171 7.72 19.28 4.30
N ILE A 172 7.35 19.80 5.46
CA ILE A 172 6.80 21.16 5.62
C ILE A 172 7.77 22.19 5.03
N GLY A 173 7.25 23.20 4.33
CA GLY A 173 8.05 24.24 3.68
C GLY A 173 8.44 23.93 2.24
N TYR A 174 7.94 22.82 1.69
CA TYR A 174 8.08 22.42 0.29
C TYR A 174 6.74 22.00 -0.30
N LEU A 175 6.60 22.17 -1.62
CA LEU A 175 5.46 21.64 -2.36
C LEU A 175 5.85 21.27 -3.81
N TRP A 176 5.06 20.37 -4.40
CA TRP A 176 5.18 20.03 -5.82
C TRP A 176 4.31 20.99 -6.64
N HIS A 177 4.94 21.96 -7.30
CA HIS A 177 4.29 22.83 -8.26
C HIS A 177 3.88 22.02 -9.50
N ARG A 178 2.79 22.42 -10.15
CA ARG A 178 2.29 21.72 -11.35
C ARG A 178 3.26 21.86 -12.53
N GLU A 179 3.84 23.05 -12.68
CA GLU A 179 4.67 23.44 -13.83
C GLU A 179 6.18 23.39 -13.53
N VAL A 180 6.60 23.92 -12.38
CA VAL A 180 8.02 24.10 -12.02
C VAL A 180 8.63 22.88 -11.32
N GLY A 181 7.79 21.93 -10.89
CA GLY A 181 8.24 20.76 -10.12
C GLY A 181 8.42 21.07 -8.63
N LEU A 182 9.40 20.42 -7.99
CA LEU A 182 9.62 20.56 -6.55
C LEU A 182 10.23 21.92 -6.22
N GLY A 183 9.61 22.66 -5.30
CA GLY A 183 10.13 23.95 -4.86
C GLY A 183 9.73 24.29 -3.42
N LEU A 184 10.24 25.42 -2.93
CA LEU A 184 9.84 25.98 -1.65
C LEU A 184 8.34 26.30 -1.66
N ASP A 185 7.70 26.12 -0.52
CA ASP A 185 6.32 26.55 -0.31
C ASP A 185 6.25 28.09 -0.36
N PRO A 186 5.35 28.70 -1.16
CA PRO A 186 5.25 30.15 -1.28
C PRO A 186 4.77 30.82 0.01
N ASN A 187 4.28 30.07 1.00
CA ASN A 187 3.93 30.61 2.31
C ASN A 187 5.18 31.09 3.05
N GLN A 188 5.38 32.41 3.03
CA GLN A 188 6.52 33.07 3.64
C GLN A 188 6.70 32.73 5.12
N ARG A 189 5.60 32.59 5.88
CA ARG A 189 5.66 32.26 7.31
C ARG A 189 6.25 30.87 7.57
N LEU A 190 5.98 29.90 6.67
CA LEU A 190 6.61 28.58 6.73
C LEU A 190 8.12 28.71 6.51
N GLN A 191 8.52 29.45 5.46
CA GLN A 191 9.92 29.63 5.14
C GLN A 191 10.70 30.30 6.28
N GLU A 192 10.13 31.37 6.85
CA GLU A 192 10.74 32.13 7.95
C GLU A 192 10.99 31.29 9.19
N VAL A 193 10.00 30.49 9.62
CA VAL A 193 10.16 29.60 10.77
C VAL A 193 11.23 28.54 10.54
N ILE A 194 11.32 27.98 9.33
CA ILE A 194 12.35 26.99 9.00
C ILE A 194 13.74 27.64 8.98
N ARG A 195 13.88 28.81 8.33
CA ARG A 195 15.14 29.59 8.33
C ARG A 195 15.56 29.96 9.76
N LEU A 196 14.63 30.38 10.60
CA LEU A 196 14.89 30.74 11.99
C LEU A 196 15.43 29.54 12.80
N ILE A 197 14.88 28.34 12.59
CA ILE A 197 15.39 27.12 13.24
C ILE A 197 16.86 26.87 12.86
N PHE A 198 17.20 26.95 11.58
CA PHE A 198 18.58 26.75 11.13
C PHE A 198 19.53 27.85 11.63
N ALA A 199 19.12 29.11 11.58
CA ALA A 199 19.90 30.23 12.12
C ALA A 199 20.21 30.05 13.62
N ARG A 200 19.18 29.76 14.42
CA ARG A 200 19.35 29.51 15.87
C ARG A 200 20.19 28.28 16.17
N PHE A 201 20.10 27.23 15.34
CA PHE A 201 20.96 26.05 15.51
C PHE A 201 22.42 26.35 15.15
N ARG A 202 22.66 27.18 14.13
CA ARG A 202 24.00 27.62 13.74
C ARG A 202 24.68 28.39 14.88
N GLU A 203 23.94 29.27 15.54
CA GLU A 203 24.37 30.08 16.68
C GLU A 203 24.66 29.23 17.93
N LEU A 204 23.72 28.36 18.33
CA LEU A 204 23.77 27.67 19.62
C LEU A 204 24.47 26.31 19.57
N GLY A 205 24.50 25.65 18.40
CA GLY A 205 25.12 24.34 18.22
C GLY A 205 24.40 23.17 18.90
N SER A 206 23.29 23.38 19.61
CA SER A 206 22.52 22.34 20.33
C SER A 206 21.03 22.42 20.07
N ALA A 207 20.43 21.32 19.61
CA ALA A 207 18.99 21.26 19.30
C ALA A 207 18.11 21.55 20.52
N ARG A 208 18.57 21.18 21.73
CA ARG A 208 17.85 21.47 22.98
C ARG A 208 17.88 22.97 23.28
N GLN A 209 19.03 23.62 23.16
CA GLN A 209 19.15 25.06 23.39
C GLN A 209 18.36 25.85 22.33
N THR A 210 18.46 25.45 21.05
CA THR A 210 17.63 26.00 19.96
C THR A 210 16.14 25.91 20.28
N PHE A 211 15.67 24.74 20.74
CA PHE A 211 14.28 24.60 21.15
C PHE A 211 13.89 25.51 22.32
N MET A 212 14.74 25.63 23.36
CA MET A 212 14.43 26.45 24.53
C MET A 212 14.36 27.94 24.17
N SER A 213 15.30 28.45 23.35
CA SER A 213 15.28 29.83 22.85
C SER A 213 14.03 30.12 21.99
N LEU A 214 13.73 29.25 21.02
CA LEU A 214 12.53 29.43 20.18
C LEU A 214 11.24 29.37 21.01
N ARG A 215 11.22 28.55 22.08
CA ARG A 215 10.06 28.45 22.97
C ARG A 215 9.92 29.67 23.87
N SER A 216 11.00 30.24 24.39
CA SER A 216 10.94 31.48 25.17
C SER A 216 10.48 32.66 24.33
N GLU A 217 10.83 32.67 23.04
CA GLU A 217 10.36 33.66 22.06
C GLU A 217 8.92 33.38 21.56
N GLN A 218 8.23 32.38 22.12
CA GLN A 218 6.88 31.95 21.72
C GLN A 218 6.72 31.66 20.22
N VAL A 219 7.76 31.12 19.59
CA VAL A 219 7.72 30.75 18.16
C VAL A 219 6.71 29.62 17.94
N HIS A 220 5.86 29.80 16.94
CA HIS A 220 4.86 28.82 16.54
C HIS A 220 5.35 28.03 15.32
N PHE A 221 5.04 26.74 15.28
CA PHE A 221 5.36 25.84 14.18
C PHE A 221 4.07 25.26 13.57
N PRO A 222 3.99 25.15 12.24
CA PRO A 222 2.83 24.62 11.53
C PRO A 222 2.57 23.15 11.89
N ARG A 223 1.31 22.83 12.11
CA ARG A 223 0.80 21.46 12.25
C ARG A 223 -0.25 21.25 11.16
N PRO A 224 -0.04 20.30 10.22
CA PRO A 224 -1.04 20.00 9.21
C PRO A 224 -2.36 19.59 9.87
N THR A 225 -3.45 20.26 9.48
CA THR A 225 -4.80 20.02 9.99
C THR A 225 -5.34 18.70 9.43
N ASP A 226 -5.01 18.43 8.17
CA ASP A 226 -5.18 17.13 7.53
C ASP A 226 -3.82 16.46 7.35
N ARG A 227 -3.72 15.18 7.73
CA ARG A 227 -2.49 14.38 7.53
C ARG A 227 -2.21 14.11 6.06
N SER A 228 -3.21 14.24 5.19
CA SER A 228 -3.11 13.98 3.75
C SER A 228 -2.73 15.21 2.92
N SER A 229 -3.00 16.43 3.44
CA SER A 229 -2.88 17.68 2.71
C SER A 229 -2.10 18.73 3.50
N LEU A 230 -0.93 19.12 2.99
CA LEU A 230 -0.08 20.21 3.52
C LEU A 230 -0.59 21.60 3.09
N THR A 231 -1.91 21.81 3.06
CA THR A 231 -2.53 23.06 2.58
C THR A 231 -3.05 23.93 3.70
N HIS A 232 -3.50 23.33 4.81
CA HIS A 232 -4.08 24.03 5.95
C HIS A 232 -3.32 23.67 7.22
N PHE A 233 -2.86 24.68 7.94
CA PHE A 233 -2.01 24.51 9.11
C PHE A 233 -2.59 25.18 10.35
N ASP A 234 -2.66 24.41 11.43
CA ASP A 234 -2.79 24.95 12.77
C ASP A 234 -1.42 25.39 13.27
N TRP A 235 -1.30 26.63 13.71
CA TRP A 235 -0.05 27.16 14.24
C TRP A 235 -0.02 26.93 15.74
N THR A 236 0.88 26.07 16.20
CA THR A 236 1.01 25.70 17.61
C THR A 236 2.40 25.98 18.13
N LEU A 237 2.56 26.20 19.44
CA LEU A 237 3.88 26.41 20.04
C LEU A 237 4.87 25.32 19.62
N ILE A 238 6.07 25.74 19.24
CA ILE A 238 7.11 24.84 18.75
C ILE A 238 7.43 23.76 19.80
N ARG A 239 7.64 22.53 19.33
CA ARG A 239 8.02 21.38 20.15
C ARG A 239 9.42 20.91 19.79
N TYR A 240 10.12 20.28 20.73
CA TYR A 240 11.47 19.75 20.51
C TYR A 240 11.56 18.81 19.30
N ARG A 241 10.55 17.95 19.10
CA ARG A 241 10.49 17.06 17.93
C ARG A 241 10.46 17.80 16.59
N ASN A 242 9.90 19.02 16.55
CA ASN A 242 9.80 19.81 15.33
C ASN A 242 11.21 20.26 14.92
N VAL A 243 11.95 20.84 15.88
CA VAL A 243 13.35 21.28 15.71
C VAL A 243 14.23 20.10 15.24
N LEU A 244 14.17 18.96 15.94
CA LEU A 244 14.92 17.76 15.56
C LEU A 244 14.54 17.25 14.16
N SER A 245 13.23 17.23 13.83
CA SER A 245 12.76 16.75 12.53
C SER A 245 13.19 17.65 11.37
N VAL A 246 13.34 18.95 11.61
CA VAL A 246 13.84 19.90 10.61
C VAL A 246 15.35 19.70 10.42
N ILE A 247 16.12 19.74 11.50
CA ILE A 247 17.60 19.68 11.42
C ILE A 247 18.08 18.34 10.85
N ARG A 248 17.44 17.21 11.22
CA ARG A 248 17.87 15.87 10.78
C ARG A 248 17.46 15.50 9.36
N ASN A 249 16.60 16.29 8.72
CA ASN A 249 16.03 15.91 7.44
C ASN A 249 16.87 16.50 6.28
N PRO A 250 17.56 15.65 5.49
CA PRO A 250 18.40 16.12 4.37
C PRO A 250 17.62 16.84 3.26
N PHE A 251 16.29 16.71 3.24
CA PHE A 251 15.49 17.39 2.23
C PHE A 251 15.64 18.91 2.30
N TYR A 252 15.86 19.47 3.51
CA TYR A 252 16.10 20.90 3.70
C TYR A 252 17.45 21.37 3.16
N SER A 253 18.37 20.46 2.78
CA SER A 253 19.61 20.80 2.08
C SER A 253 19.52 20.64 0.56
N GLY A 254 18.31 20.54 0.02
CA GLY A 254 18.09 20.34 -1.41
C GLY A 254 18.28 18.88 -1.86
N ALA A 255 18.43 17.93 -0.92
CA ALA A 255 18.63 16.53 -1.27
C ALA A 255 17.32 15.79 -1.50
N TYR A 256 17.18 15.18 -2.67
CA TYR A 256 16.08 14.29 -3.00
C TYR A 256 16.46 12.85 -2.64
N ALA A 257 15.56 12.14 -1.93
CA ALA A 257 15.85 10.81 -1.42
C ALA A 257 14.69 9.83 -1.59
N TYR A 258 14.99 8.64 -2.10
CA TYR A 258 14.05 7.54 -2.29
C TYR A 258 14.63 6.21 -1.74
N GLY A 259 13.75 5.29 -1.35
CA GLY A 259 14.17 4.00 -0.78
C GLY A 259 14.70 4.08 0.67
N LYS A 260 14.31 5.11 1.43
CA LYS A 260 14.76 5.39 2.81
C LYS A 260 14.40 4.33 3.85
N SER A 261 13.53 3.37 3.50
CA SER A 261 13.09 2.32 4.41
C SER A 261 12.89 0.99 3.69
N GLY A 262 13.18 -0.11 4.38
CA GLY A 262 12.96 -1.47 3.91
C GLY A 262 11.83 -2.20 4.65
N ASN A 263 11.54 -3.40 4.18
CA ASN A 263 10.67 -4.35 4.87
C ASN A 263 11.53 -5.49 5.42
N LYS A 264 11.24 -5.96 6.62
CA LYS A 264 11.91 -7.10 7.24
C LYS A 264 10.92 -8.24 7.38
N THR A 265 11.30 -9.41 6.89
CA THR A 265 10.53 -10.64 7.06
C THR A 265 11.25 -11.52 8.07
N THR A 266 10.55 -11.90 9.14
CA THR A 266 11.03 -12.84 10.14
C THR A 266 10.10 -14.04 10.17
N ILE A 267 10.64 -15.24 10.32
CA ILE A 267 9.81 -16.44 10.50
C ILE A 267 9.60 -16.61 12.00
N VAL A 268 8.34 -16.63 12.44
CA VAL A 268 7.93 -16.86 13.83
C VAL A 268 6.91 -18.00 13.81
N ASP A 269 7.15 -19.07 14.57
CA ASP A 269 6.29 -20.27 14.62
C ASP A 269 5.95 -20.85 13.23
N GLY A 270 6.94 -20.91 12.34
CA GLY A 270 6.77 -21.42 10.97
C GLY A 270 5.95 -20.49 10.04
N ARG A 271 5.57 -19.29 10.50
CA ARG A 271 4.83 -18.30 9.70
C ARG A 271 5.71 -17.08 9.41
N ALA A 272 5.66 -16.61 8.16
CA ALA A 272 6.34 -15.39 7.77
C ALA A 272 5.62 -14.16 8.36
N HIS A 273 6.29 -13.46 9.26
CA HIS A 273 5.87 -12.18 9.81
C HIS A 273 6.62 -11.05 9.10
N LYS A 274 5.90 -10.18 8.41
CA LYS A 274 6.49 -9.05 7.68
C LYS A 274 6.24 -7.75 8.43
N SER A 275 7.32 -7.09 8.82
CA SER A 275 7.32 -5.75 9.39
C SER A 275 7.81 -4.74 8.35
N TYR A 276 7.20 -3.56 8.34
CA TYR A 276 7.34 -2.56 7.28
C TYR A 276 8.01 -1.29 7.82
N LYS A 277 8.55 -0.46 6.90
CA LYS A 277 9.08 0.89 7.19
C LYS A 277 10.26 0.91 8.16
N HIS A 278 11.16 -0.08 8.08
CA HIS A 278 12.42 -0.06 8.82
C HIS A 278 13.35 0.97 8.18
N PRO A 279 13.77 2.03 8.90
CA PRO A 279 14.64 3.06 8.33
C PRO A 279 16.00 2.46 7.96
N LYS A 280 16.56 2.93 6.85
CA LYS A 280 17.90 2.56 6.39
C LYS A 280 18.90 3.69 6.66
N PRO A 281 20.17 3.38 6.91
CA PRO A 281 21.23 4.38 6.93
C PRO A 281 21.38 5.02 5.53
N PHE A 282 21.98 6.22 5.46
CA PHE A 282 22.02 7.04 4.24
C PHE A 282 22.68 6.33 3.06
N GLU A 283 23.68 5.51 3.35
CA GLU A 283 24.50 4.76 2.40
C GLU A 283 23.72 3.65 1.71
N GLU A 284 22.61 3.20 2.31
CA GLU A 284 21.75 2.14 1.78
C GLU A 284 20.48 2.69 1.08
N TRP A 285 20.37 4.01 0.93
CA TRP A 285 19.25 4.61 0.22
C TRP A 285 19.35 4.32 -1.28
N GLU A 286 18.23 3.93 -1.91
CA GLU A 286 18.23 3.56 -3.33
C GLU A 286 18.57 4.76 -4.23
N VAL A 287 18.15 5.98 -3.83
CA VAL A 287 18.48 7.21 -4.53
C VAL A 287 18.74 8.31 -3.51
N LEU A 288 19.85 9.03 -3.69
CA LEU A 288 20.18 10.27 -3.02
C LEU A 288 20.77 11.25 -4.04
N LEU A 289 19.96 12.21 -4.50
CA LEU A 289 20.41 13.28 -5.39
C LEU A 289 20.65 14.53 -4.56
N LYS A 290 21.92 14.93 -4.43
CA LYS A 290 22.30 16.22 -3.84
C LYS A 290 21.98 17.34 -4.83
N GLU A 291 21.73 18.55 -4.33
CA GLU A 291 21.47 19.75 -5.15
C GLU A 291 20.29 19.61 -6.14
N HIS A 292 19.31 18.77 -5.81
CA HIS A 292 18.16 18.52 -6.69
C HIS A 292 17.18 19.69 -6.75
N HIS A 293 17.01 20.41 -5.63
CA HIS A 293 16.04 21.50 -5.50
C HIS A 293 16.56 22.55 -4.51
N PRO A 294 15.98 23.75 -4.45
CA PRO A 294 16.42 24.78 -3.51
C PRO A 294 16.36 24.31 -2.05
N GLY A 295 17.51 24.30 -1.38
CA GLY A 295 17.63 24.05 0.05
C GLY A 295 17.39 25.31 0.88
N TYR A 296 17.01 25.13 2.15
CA TYR A 296 17.12 26.18 3.18
C TYR A 296 18.56 26.34 3.68
N ILE A 297 19.35 25.28 3.54
CA ILE A 297 20.79 25.19 3.81
C ILE A 297 21.46 24.45 2.65
N ASP A 298 22.78 24.48 2.56
CA ASP A 298 23.52 23.63 1.62
C ASP A 298 23.83 22.24 2.21
N TRP A 299 24.35 21.33 1.37
CA TRP A 299 24.66 19.96 1.79
C TRP A 299 25.76 19.90 2.86
N GLU A 300 26.77 20.77 2.75
CA GLU A 300 27.87 20.82 3.72
C GLU A 300 27.42 21.28 5.10
N GLU A 301 26.52 22.27 5.16
CA GLU A 301 25.89 22.74 6.39
C GLU A 301 25.05 21.62 7.01
N PHE A 302 24.35 20.84 6.20
CA PHE A 302 23.64 19.66 6.70
C PHE A 302 24.60 18.64 7.33
N GLU A 303 25.70 18.28 6.67
CA GLU A 303 26.69 17.35 7.23
C GLU A 303 27.30 17.87 8.54
N ARG A 304 27.67 19.16 8.59
CA ARG A 304 28.14 19.82 9.83
C ARG A 304 27.08 19.75 10.93
N ASN A 305 25.81 19.96 10.61
CA ASN A 305 24.71 19.89 11.57
C ASN A 305 24.55 18.47 12.12
N GLN A 306 24.66 17.45 11.28
CA GLN A 306 24.58 16.04 11.70
C GLN A 306 25.74 15.66 12.64
N GLN A 307 26.96 16.13 12.35
CA GLN A 307 28.12 15.93 13.23
C GLN A 307 27.93 16.59 14.59
N ARG A 308 27.45 17.84 14.63
CA ARG A 308 27.13 18.55 15.89
C ARG A 308 26.06 17.82 16.69
N LEU A 309 25.01 17.32 16.04
CA LEU A 309 23.96 16.54 16.71
C LEU A 309 24.52 15.24 17.31
N ALA A 310 25.42 14.55 16.62
CA ALA A 310 26.07 13.34 17.12
C ALA A 310 26.93 13.66 18.35
N ALA A 311 27.78 14.68 18.29
CA ALA A 311 28.64 15.10 19.41
C ALA A 311 27.83 15.42 20.67
N ASN A 312 26.77 16.22 20.54
CA ASN A 312 25.87 16.56 21.65
C ASN A 312 25.20 15.34 22.29
N SER A 313 24.92 14.29 21.51
CA SER A 313 24.31 13.07 22.05
C SER A 313 25.31 12.23 22.86
N THR A 314 26.56 12.18 22.41
CA THR A 314 27.65 11.49 23.11
C THR A 314 27.98 12.19 24.44
N ASP A 315 28.04 13.52 24.44
CA ASP A 315 28.29 14.32 25.65
C ASP A 315 27.15 14.22 26.68
N ALA A 316 25.90 14.11 26.22
CA ALA A 316 24.74 13.88 27.08
C ALA A 316 24.79 12.51 27.78
N ILE A 317 25.26 11.47 27.09
CA ILE A 317 25.43 10.13 27.67
C ILE A 317 26.59 10.13 28.66
N ALA A 318 27.73 10.72 28.30
CA ALA A 318 28.92 10.80 29.16
C ALA A 318 28.72 11.67 30.41
N SER A 319 27.86 12.70 30.35
CA SER A 319 27.48 13.52 31.52
C SER A 319 26.43 12.85 32.41
N THR A 320 25.56 12.00 31.83
CA THR A 320 24.61 11.19 32.62
C THR A 320 25.35 10.11 33.41
N CYS A 321 26.27 9.37 32.78
CA CYS A 321 27.09 8.36 33.48
C CYS A 321 27.96 8.94 34.62
N ARG A 322 28.44 10.19 34.47
CA ARG A 322 29.24 10.89 35.49
C ARG A 322 28.43 11.45 36.66
N ARG A 323 27.11 11.58 36.52
CA ARG A 323 26.21 12.04 37.60
C ARG A 323 25.57 10.88 38.37
N SER A 324 25.69 9.66 37.86
CA SER A 324 25.19 8.42 38.45
C SER A 324 26.29 7.57 39.11
N ALA A 325 27.51 8.10 39.22
CA ALA A 325 28.65 7.53 39.93
C ALA A 325 29.00 8.44 41.11
#